data_AF-A0A2V8VVS5-F1
#
_entry.id   AF-A0A2V8VVS5-F1
#
_cell.length_a   1.000
_cell.length_b   1.000
_cell.length_c   1.000
_cell.angle_alpha   90.00
_cell.angle_beta   90.00
_cell.angle_gamma   90.00
#
_symmetry.space_group_name_H-M   'P 1'
#
loop_
_entity.id
_entity.type
_entity.pdbx_description
1 polymer ?
#
loop_
_entity_poly.entity_id
_entity_poly.type
_entity_poly.pdbx_seq_one_letter_code
_entity_poly.pdbx_strand_id
1 'polypeptide(L)'
;MQSHRRAVARGWRGTGDRYFIVDASRKGDSSVGRERSRPKAVPYSMFLRIVADSFGRRPRHKLLTGAALALGMGVVTAALSVSLDVGDRLAKEFRSLGANLVVTPQADSLPLEIGGVDYRPVNAGAYLPEADLPNLKTIFWHNNIIAFAPQLETSVAVSIYPIPVKELPTIRADRRLIGTWSAKTIALPDGGTFVTGIGKTNPWWRVDGQWFKDDADECVLGRKLASSLPNFAQGIKLKMGDTIYLYADSSVDWQSGARPMALRLTGILDTDGAEDDAVVVPLAIAQKLAGRPSQYRKLYVSALTKPEDAFAKRDSKTFTPAEYDRWFCTPYISSIAFQIQQELPGTDVRVIRKVAEGEGQVLARVRMLLWLVTGAALLAAALAVGASSAASVIERRTEIGLMKALGAGSGTVGFLLAAEQLLLAFVGGGAGYALGIVLARLLGEKIFGAAPEPSWIVFLVVIALAAGVTILGSALPLRRASQYEPAPILRGE
;
A
#
# COMPACT_ATOMS: atom_id res chain seq x y z
N MET A 1 -20.56 27.83 59.65
CA MET A 1 -20.76 28.11 61.09
C MET A 1 -19.40 28.07 61.77
N GLN A 2 -19.15 29.02 62.69
CA GLN A 2 -17.88 29.14 63.43
C GLN A 2 -17.90 28.32 64.75
N SER A 3 -16.79 28.40 65.49
CA SER A 3 -16.58 28.03 66.91
C SER A 3 -16.02 26.60 67.14
N HIS A 4 -15.13 26.33 68.11
CA HIS A 4 -14.66 27.16 69.25
C HIS A 4 -13.16 26.98 69.60
N ARG A 5 -12.54 28.10 70.04
CA ARG A 5 -11.52 28.31 71.12
C ARG A 5 -10.69 27.10 71.63
N ARG A 6 -9.34 27.11 71.61
CA ARG A 6 -8.32 27.91 72.38
C ARG A 6 -8.05 27.47 73.83
N ALA A 7 -6.74 27.50 74.18
CA ALA A 7 -6.12 27.56 75.52
C ALA A 7 -6.06 26.25 76.35
N VAL A 8 -5.07 25.95 77.22
CA VAL A 8 -3.63 26.29 77.44
C VAL A 8 -3.24 25.74 78.84
N ALA A 9 -1.98 25.29 79.01
CA ALA A 9 -1.16 25.27 80.25
C ALA A 9 -0.77 23.93 80.93
N ARG A 10 0.56 23.79 81.13
CA ARG A 10 1.31 23.31 82.33
C ARG A 10 0.95 21.94 82.96
N GLY A 11 1.88 21.03 83.30
CA GLY A 11 3.35 21.00 83.22
C GLY A 11 4.00 20.48 84.53
N TRP A 12 5.02 19.62 84.43
CA TRP A 12 5.90 19.09 85.51
C TRP A 12 7.22 18.67 84.80
N ARG A 13 8.39 19.31 84.93
CA ARG A 13 9.36 19.55 86.03
C ARG A 13 10.16 18.33 86.50
N GLY A 14 11.49 18.43 86.32
CA GLY A 14 12.54 17.78 87.13
C GLY A 14 13.42 16.74 86.40
N THR A 15 14.75 16.71 86.54
CA THR A 15 15.69 17.69 87.12
C THR A 15 17.15 17.40 86.73
N GLY A 16 17.96 18.44 86.47
CA GLY A 16 19.43 18.47 86.63
C GLY A 16 20.33 17.75 85.57
N ASP A 17 21.57 18.19 85.31
CA ASP A 17 22.22 19.44 85.74
C ASP A 17 23.53 19.75 84.96
N ARG A 18 23.70 21.02 84.53
CA ARG A 18 24.92 21.92 84.42
C ARG A 18 26.28 21.34 83.90
N TYR A 19 27.28 22.05 83.32
CA TYR A 19 27.73 23.46 83.11
C TYR A 19 28.33 23.56 81.66
N PHE A 20 28.47 24.69 80.94
CA PHE A 20 29.42 25.84 81.08
C PHE A 20 30.92 25.42 81.24
N ILE A 21 31.94 26.10 80.69
CA ILE A 21 32.06 27.45 80.08
C ILE A 21 33.09 27.51 78.90
N VAL A 22 33.16 28.69 78.25
CA VAL A 22 33.97 29.24 77.14
C VAL A 22 35.51 29.03 77.12
N ASP A 23 36.06 29.09 75.89
CA ASP A 23 37.34 29.70 75.43
C ASP A 23 38.55 28.80 75.05
N ALA A 24 39.12 29.13 73.87
CA ALA A 24 40.54 29.13 73.51
C ALA A 24 40.71 29.15 71.98
N SER A 25 40.96 30.32 71.41
CA SER A 25 41.43 30.48 70.03
C SER A 25 42.70 29.66 69.75
N ARG A 26 42.67 28.76 68.77
CA ARG A 26 43.89 28.33 68.04
C ARG A 26 43.63 28.15 66.55
N LYS A 27 44.12 29.12 65.78
CA LYS A 27 44.22 29.11 64.33
C LYS A 27 45.26 28.07 63.90
N GLY A 28 44.82 26.82 63.74
CA GLY A 28 45.61 25.72 63.19
C GLY A 28 45.22 25.46 61.74
N ASP A 29 46.02 25.96 60.80
CA ASP A 29 45.86 25.67 59.38
C ASP A 29 46.40 24.27 59.07
N SER A 30 45.52 23.34 58.70
CA SER A 30 45.91 22.03 58.18
C SER A 30 44.94 21.58 57.09
N SER A 31 45.40 21.74 55.86
CA SER A 31 44.71 21.41 54.61
C SER A 31 44.55 19.89 54.42
N VAL A 32 43.61 19.28 55.15
CA VAL A 32 43.19 17.90 54.91
C VAL A 32 42.34 17.85 53.63
N GLY A 33 42.99 17.60 52.51
CA GLY A 33 42.34 17.37 51.23
C GLY A 33 41.38 16.19 51.30
N ARG A 34 40.07 16.45 51.17
CA ARG A 34 39.08 15.40 50.91
C ARG A 34 39.26 14.90 49.47
N GLU A 35 40.14 13.92 49.29
CA GLU A 35 40.10 13.06 48.11
C GLU A 35 38.76 12.31 48.09
N ARG A 36 37.80 12.85 47.34
CA ARG A 36 36.63 12.10 46.89
C ARG A 36 37.12 11.06 45.90
N SER A 37 37.48 9.89 46.40
CA SER A 37 37.77 8.69 45.62
C SER A 37 36.59 8.36 44.71
N ARG A 38 36.65 8.84 43.46
CA ARG A 38 35.69 8.47 42.41
C ARG A 38 35.79 6.95 42.22
N PRO A 39 34.67 6.22 42.09
CA PRO A 39 34.73 4.79 41.81
C PRO A 39 35.47 4.59 40.49
N LYS A 40 36.58 3.83 40.52
CA LYS A 40 37.34 3.50 39.31
C LYS A 40 36.43 2.72 38.37
N ALA A 41 36.22 3.24 37.16
CA ALA A 41 35.47 2.53 36.14
C ALA A 41 36.16 1.20 35.82
N VAL A 42 35.39 0.11 35.77
CA VAL A 42 35.90 -1.20 35.34
C VAL A 42 36.42 -1.06 33.89
N PRO A 43 37.66 -1.48 33.58
CA PRO A 43 38.18 -1.37 32.23
C PRO A 43 37.28 -2.15 31.25
N TYR A 44 36.99 -1.55 30.10
CA TYR A 44 35.95 -2.01 29.16
C TYR A 44 36.16 -3.47 28.70
N SER A 45 37.41 -3.89 28.56
CA SER A 45 37.80 -5.28 28.26
C SER A 45 37.42 -6.29 29.35
N MET A 46 37.46 -5.89 30.63
CA MET A 46 37.06 -6.73 31.75
C MET A 46 35.53 -6.82 31.86
N PHE A 47 34.80 -5.73 31.58
CA PHE A 47 33.34 -5.73 31.51
C PHE A 47 32.84 -6.69 30.42
N LEU A 48 33.38 -6.60 29.20
CA LEU A 48 33.01 -7.51 28.10
C LEU A 48 33.31 -8.97 28.40
N ARG A 49 34.42 -9.28 29.09
CA ARG A 49 34.74 -10.65 29.55
C ARG A 49 33.71 -11.16 30.56
N ILE A 50 33.36 -10.37 31.58
CA ILE A 50 32.34 -10.77 32.58
C ILE A 50 30.98 -11.02 31.91
N VAL A 51 30.59 -10.17 30.95
CA VAL A 51 29.36 -10.37 30.19
C VAL A 51 29.43 -11.63 29.32
N ALA A 52 30.53 -11.87 28.59
CA ALA A 52 30.71 -13.06 27.77
C ALA A 52 30.73 -14.36 28.60
N ASP A 53 31.51 -14.40 29.69
CA ASP A 53 31.61 -15.56 30.59
C ASP A 53 30.26 -15.90 31.24
N SER A 54 29.36 -14.91 31.40
CA SER A 54 28.00 -15.18 31.87
C SER A 54 27.24 -16.14 30.94
N PHE A 55 27.50 -16.12 29.62
CA PHE A 55 26.78 -16.96 28.65
C PHE A 55 27.08 -18.44 28.81
N GLY A 56 28.32 -18.81 29.11
CA GLY A 56 28.71 -20.21 29.33
C GLY A 56 28.12 -20.83 30.60
N ARG A 57 27.89 -20.04 31.65
CA ARG A 57 27.51 -20.57 32.98
C ARG A 57 26.11 -21.21 33.02
N ARG A 58 25.14 -20.68 32.28
CA ARG A 58 23.72 -21.11 32.33
C ARG A 58 23.02 -21.03 30.97
N PRO A 59 23.28 -21.99 30.06
CA PRO A 59 22.75 -21.93 28.70
C PRO A 59 21.22 -22.06 28.63
N ARG A 60 20.57 -22.82 29.53
CA ARG A 60 19.12 -23.12 29.45
C ARG A 60 18.24 -21.87 29.44
N HIS A 61 18.37 -20.98 30.42
CA HIS A 61 17.58 -19.72 30.51
C HIS A 61 17.91 -18.74 29.38
N LYS A 62 19.17 -18.70 28.96
CA LYS A 62 19.63 -17.86 27.84
C LYS A 62 19.07 -18.33 26.50
N LEU A 63 19.02 -19.64 26.27
CA LEU A 63 18.38 -20.26 25.11
C LEU A 63 16.87 -20.00 25.12
N LEU A 64 16.18 -20.15 26.25
CA LEU A 64 14.75 -19.84 26.37
C LEU A 64 14.45 -18.36 26.07
N THR A 65 15.25 -17.44 26.63
CA THR A 65 15.12 -15.99 26.39
C THR A 65 15.39 -15.64 24.92
N GLY A 66 16.49 -16.16 24.36
CA GLY A 66 16.86 -15.95 22.96
C GLY A 66 15.84 -16.55 21.97
N ALA A 67 15.28 -17.72 22.27
CA ALA A 67 14.24 -18.36 21.46
C ALA A 67 12.91 -17.59 21.52
N ALA A 68 12.48 -17.13 22.70
CA ALA A 68 11.28 -16.30 22.84
C ALA A 68 11.41 -14.98 22.06
N LEU A 69 12.58 -14.34 22.14
CA LEU A 69 12.90 -13.15 21.36
C LEU A 69 12.95 -13.45 19.85
N ALA A 70 13.57 -14.54 19.43
CA ALA A 70 13.63 -14.93 18.01
C ALA A 70 12.25 -15.23 17.43
N LEU A 71 11.39 -15.94 18.15
CA LEU A 71 10.02 -16.21 17.71
C LEU A 71 9.18 -14.92 17.64
N GLY A 72 9.23 -14.08 18.69
CA GLY A 72 8.51 -12.81 18.71
C GLY A 72 8.97 -11.86 17.61
N MET A 73 10.28 -11.68 17.45
CA MET A 73 10.87 -10.84 16.40
C MET A 73 10.72 -11.43 15.00
N GLY A 74 10.57 -12.76 14.86
CA GLY A 74 10.21 -13.42 13.61
C GLY A 74 8.81 -13.06 13.14
N VAL A 75 7.83 -13.08 14.05
CA VAL A 75 6.46 -12.62 13.75
C VAL A 75 6.46 -11.14 13.37
N VAL A 76 7.16 -10.28 14.14
CA VAL A 76 7.30 -8.84 13.86
C VAL A 76 7.92 -8.60 12.49
N THR A 77 9.02 -9.30 12.16
CA THR A 77 9.72 -9.15 10.89
C THR A 77 8.84 -9.60 9.72
N ALA A 78 8.14 -10.73 9.86
CA ALA A 78 7.25 -11.21 8.82
C ALA A 78 6.09 -10.24 8.58
N ALA A 79 5.42 -9.78 9.65
CA ALA A 79 4.32 -8.82 9.56
C ALA A 79 4.76 -7.48 8.99
N LEU A 80 5.92 -6.95 9.39
CA LEU A 80 6.43 -5.66 8.91
C LEU A 80 6.88 -5.74 7.45
N SER A 81 7.56 -6.82 7.05
CA SER A 81 7.99 -7.04 5.65
C SER A 81 6.79 -7.14 4.72
N VAL A 82 5.77 -7.92 5.09
CA VAL A 82 4.52 -8.04 4.30
C VAL A 82 3.76 -6.71 4.27
N SER A 83 3.60 -6.01 5.40
CA SER A 83 2.81 -4.77 5.48
C SER A 83 3.39 -3.61 4.67
N LEU A 84 4.73 -3.56 4.53
CA LEU A 84 5.44 -2.59 3.71
C LEU A 84 5.36 -2.95 2.21
N ASP A 85 5.68 -4.19 1.85
CA ASP A 85 5.63 -4.68 0.46
C ASP A 85 4.21 -4.57 -0.14
N VAL A 86 3.17 -4.89 0.63
CA VAL A 86 1.77 -4.66 0.23
C VAL A 86 1.48 -3.18 -0.07
N GLY A 87 2.09 -2.24 0.66
CA GLY A 87 1.92 -0.81 0.40
C GLY A 87 2.55 -0.37 -0.92
N ASP A 88 3.78 -0.80 -1.18
CA ASP A 88 4.50 -0.45 -2.42
C ASP A 88 3.93 -1.15 -3.66
N ARG A 89 3.42 -2.38 -3.50
CA ARG A 89 2.70 -3.11 -4.56
C ARG A 89 1.36 -2.45 -4.87
N LEU A 90 0.55 -2.11 -3.86
CA LEU A 90 -0.65 -1.30 -4.07
C LEU A 90 -0.34 0.00 -4.81
N ALA A 91 0.73 0.72 -4.44
CA ALA A 91 1.12 1.95 -5.13
C ALA A 91 1.63 1.72 -6.57
N LYS A 92 2.00 0.49 -6.96
CA LYS A 92 2.34 0.09 -8.34
C LYS A 92 1.11 -0.39 -9.11
N GLU A 93 0.25 -1.21 -8.51
CA GLU A 93 -1.02 -1.65 -9.09
C GLU A 93 -1.98 -0.46 -9.29
N PHE A 94 -2.04 0.49 -8.34
CA PHE A 94 -2.78 1.73 -8.51
C PHE A 94 -2.18 2.65 -9.60
N ARG A 95 -0.88 2.58 -9.89
CA ARG A 95 -0.29 3.21 -11.08
C ARG A 95 -0.55 2.43 -12.38
N SER A 96 -1.03 1.19 -12.29
CA SER A 96 -1.54 0.41 -13.44
C SER A 96 -3.05 0.63 -13.68
N LEU A 97 -3.75 1.36 -12.81
CA LEU A 97 -5.09 1.89 -13.07
C LEU A 97 -5.00 2.99 -14.13
N GLY A 98 -4.92 2.60 -15.40
CA GLY A 98 -4.92 3.51 -16.54
C GLY A 98 -6.14 4.43 -16.56
N ALA A 99 -7.24 4.05 -17.21
CA ALA A 99 -8.42 4.89 -17.28
C ALA A 99 -9.11 4.94 -15.92
N ASN A 100 -9.14 6.14 -15.33
CA ASN A 100 -9.80 6.44 -14.06
C ASN A 100 -11.05 7.33 -14.23
N LEU A 101 -11.28 7.83 -15.44
CA LEU A 101 -12.47 8.58 -15.84
C LEU A 101 -13.06 7.95 -17.12
N VAL A 102 -14.39 7.90 -17.21
CA VAL A 102 -15.13 7.62 -18.44
C VAL A 102 -16.07 8.78 -18.74
N VAL A 103 -16.01 9.26 -19.97
CA VAL A 103 -16.88 10.30 -20.51
C VAL A 103 -17.90 9.61 -21.42
N THR A 104 -19.17 9.89 -21.19
CA THR A 104 -20.32 9.40 -21.98
C THR A 104 -21.21 10.59 -22.37
N PRO A 105 -22.12 10.45 -23.35
CA PRO A 105 -23.09 11.48 -23.64
C PRO A 105 -24.03 11.67 -22.45
N GLN A 106 -24.44 12.91 -22.16
CA GLN A 106 -25.33 13.21 -21.03
C GLN A 106 -26.70 12.52 -21.15
N ALA A 107 -27.14 12.17 -22.36
CA ALA A 107 -28.33 11.35 -22.59
C ALA A 107 -28.26 9.95 -21.94
N ASP A 108 -27.06 9.38 -21.76
CA ASP A 108 -26.86 8.08 -21.10
C ASP A 108 -26.95 8.18 -19.55
N SER A 109 -27.23 9.36 -18.97
CA SER A 109 -27.41 9.57 -17.53
C SER A 109 -28.82 9.97 -17.09
N LEU A 110 -29.72 10.24 -18.05
CA LEU A 110 -31.09 10.67 -17.77
C LEU A 110 -32.07 9.48 -17.81
N PRO A 111 -32.80 9.19 -16.71
CA PRO A 111 -33.89 8.20 -16.74
C PRO A 111 -35.08 8.76 -17.54
N LEU A 112 -35.48 8.04 -18.59
CA LEU A 112 -36.60 8.39 -19.48
C LEU A 112 -37.77 7.41 -19.26
N GLU A 113 -38.29 7.42 -18.04
CA GLU A 113 -39.47 6.65 -17.65
C GLU A 113 -40.73 7.54 -17.73
N ILE A 114 -41.70 7.15 -18.55
CA ILE A 114 -43.04 7.77 -18.57
C ILE A 114 -44.04 6.67 -18.20
N GLY A 115 -44.74 6.84 -17.08
CA GLY A 115 -45.71 5.85 -16.60
C GLY A 115 -45.12 4.48 -16.23
N GLY A 116 -43.83 4.41 -15.89
CA GLY A 116 -43.13 3.16 -15.58
C GLY A 116 -42.68 2.36 -16.81
N VAL A 117 -42.80 2.91 -18.02
CA VAL A 117 -42.22 2.35 -19.24
C VAL A 117 -40.98 3.15 -19.61
N ASP A 118 -39.88 2.45 -19.88
CA ASP A 118 -38.63 3.01 -20.38
C ASP A 118 -38.76 3.31 -21.88
N TYR A 119 -38.77 4.59 -22.23
CA TYR A 119 -38.95 5.05 -23.62
C TYR A 119 -37.63 5.24 -24.38
N ARG A 120 -36.49 4.80 -23.84
CA ARG A 120 -35.19 4.87 -24.55
C ARG A 120 -35.26 4.10 -25.89
N PRO A 121 -35.10 4.77 -27.05
CA PRO A 121 -35.03 4.05 -28.32
C PRO A 121 -33.75 3.22 -28.38
N VAL A 122 -33.87 1.95 -28.77
CA VAL A 122 -32.78 0.94 -28.76
C VAL A 122 -31.52 1.40 -29.53
N ASN A 123 -31.67 2.31 -30.50
CA ASN A 123 -30.59 2.87 -31.32
C ASN A 123 -30.28 4.37 -31.06
N ALA A 124 -30.92 5.02 -30.08
CA ALA A 124 -30.76 6.45 -29.80
C ALA A 124 -29.71 6.75 -28.72
N GLY A 125 -28.52 6.19 -28.87
CA GLY A 125 -27.35 6.76 -28.20
C GLY A 125 -27.03 8.12 -28.82
N ALA A 126 -26.84 9.15 -28.00
CA ALA A 126 -26.16 10.35 -28.48
C ALA A 126 -24.68 10.02 -28.79
N TYR A 127 -24.06 10.80 -29.66
CA TYR A 127 -22.66 10.65 -30.05
C TYR A 127 -21.93 11.96 -29.82
N LEU A 128 -20.63 11.87 -29.56
CA LEU A 128 -19.76 13.00 -29.26
C LEU A 128 -18.80 13.23 -30.44
N PRO A 129 -18.51 14.48 -30.82
CA PRO A 129 -17.65 14.79 -31.95
C PRO A 129 -16.17 14.58 -31.60
N GLU A 130 -15.43 13.92 -32.49
CA GLU A 130 -13.98 13.69 -32.35
C GLU A 130 -13.18 15.01 -32.31
N ALA A 131 -13.72 16.06 -32.92
CA ALA A 131 -13.11 17.39 -33.01
C ALA A 131 -12.89 18.09 -31.66
N ASP A 132 -13.66 17.74 -30.62
CA ASP A 132 -13.55 18.37 -29.30
C ASP A 132 -12.44 17.75 -28.43
N LEU A 133 -11.92 16.57 -28.82
CA LEU A 133 -10.92 15.83 -28.04
C LEU A 133 -9.61 16.59 -27.75
N PRO A 134 -9.07 17.44 -28.66
CA PRO A 134 -7.92 18.29 -28.35
C PRO A 134 -8.17 19.30 -27.22
N ASN A 135 -9.42 19.69 -26.95
CA ASN A 135 -9.78 20.61 -25.84
C ASN A 135 -9.53 19.97 -24.46
N LEU A 136 -9.36 18.65 -24.37
CA LEU A 136 -8.83 18.04 -23.14
C LEU A 136 -7.44 18.58 -22.75
N LYS A 137 -6.70 19.18 -23.69
CA LYS A 137 -5.39 19.77 -23.42
C LYS A 137 -5.43 21.29 -23.18
N THR A 138 -6.61 21.91 -23.14
CA THR A 138 -6.81 23.33 -22.74
C THR A 138 -7.25 23.51 -21.29
N ILE A 139 -7.76 22.47 -20.60
CA ILE A 139 -8.14 22.56 -19.18
C ILE A 139 -6.95 22.96 -18.28
N PHE A 140 -7.24 23.56 -17.12
CA PHE A 140 -6.23 23.87 -16.10
C PHE A 140 -5.38 22.65 -15.70
N TRP A 141 -5.99 21.46 -15.61
CA TRP A 141 -5.30 20.20 -15.32
C TRP A 141 -4.74 19.46 -16.57
N HIS A 142 -4.50 20.14 -17.69
CA HIS A 142 -4.08 19.49 -18.94
C HIS A 142 -2.81 18.64 -18.81
N ASN A 143 -1.85 19.05 -17.98
CA ASN A 143 -0.62 18.30 -17.70
C ASN A 143 -0.85 17.01 -16.89
N ASN A 144 -1.97 16.93 -16.15
CA ASN A 144 -2.33 15.72 -15.41
C ASN A 144 -3.00 14.68 -16.31
N ILE A 145 -3.54 15.05 -17.48
CA ILE A 145 -4.06 14.07 -18.44
C ILE A 145 -2.90 13.36 -19.14
N ILE A 146 -2.67 12.11 -18.72
CA ILE A 146 -1.61 11.21 -19.23
C ILE A 146 -1.99 10.69 -20.62
N ALA A 147 -3.26 10.31 -20.79
CA ALA A 147 -3.82 9.82 -22.04
C ALA A 147 -5.35 9.83 -22.02
N PHE A 148 -5.93 9.79 -23.21
CA PHE A 148 -7.34 9.51 -23.46
C PHE A 148 -7.54 8.71 -24.75
N ALA A 149 -8.59 7.89 -24.79
CA ALA A 149 -8.91 6.99 -25.88
C ALA A 149 -10.42 7.02 -26.17
N PRO A 150 -10.87 7.62 -27.29
CA PRO A 150 -12.25 7.50 -27.73
C PRO A 150 -12.56 6.06 -28.12
N GLN A 151 -13.81 5.66 -27.94
CA GLN A 151 -14.36 4.38 -28.34
C GLN A 151 -15.71 4.54 -29.02
N LEU A 152 -15.87 3.80 -30.11
CA LEU A 152 -17.14 3.61 -30.81
C LEU A 152 -17.38 2.11 -30.92
N GLU A 153 -18.51 1.65 -30.39
CA GLU A 153 -18.90 0.24 -30.42
C GLU A 153 -20.02 0.03 -31.44
N THR A 154 -19.94 -1.05 -32.21
CA THR A 154 -20.99 -1.50 -33.13
C THR A 154 -20.97 -3.03 -33.22
N SER A 155 -21.98 -3.61 -33.87
CA SER A 155 -22.02 -5.05 -34.17
C SER A 155 -21.57 -5.32 -35.60
N VAL A 156 -20.80 -6.39 -35.78
CA VAL A 156 -20.37 -6.91 -37.09
C VAL A 156 -20.47 -8.42 -37.11
N ALA A 157 -20.50 -9.00 -38.31
CA ALA A 157 -20.12 -10.39 -38.49
C ALA A 157 -18.64 -10.48 -38.92
N VAL A 158 -17.99 -11.56 -38.50
CA VAL A 158 -16.54 -11.75 -38.64
C VAL A 158 -16.28 -13.05 -39.38
N SER A 159 -15.48 -12.99 -40.45
CA SER A 159 -15.02 -14.17 -41.19
C SER A 159 -13.52 -14.11 -41.43
N ILE A 160 -12.92 -15.27 -41.68
CA ILE A 160 -11.52 -15.47 -42.07
C ILE A 160 -11.36 -15.80 -43.56
N TYR A 161 -12.47 -15.82 -44.29
CA TYR A 161 -12.54 -15.96 -45.74
C TYR A 161 -13.66 -15.06 -46.31
N PRO A 162 -13.55 -14.60 -47.57
CA PRO A 162 -14.61 -13.81 -48.19
C PRO A 162 -15.85 -14.69 -48.40
N ILE A 163 -16.96 -14.32 -47.77
CA ILE A 163 -18.24 -15.04 -47.88
C ILE A 163 -18.91 -14.61 -49.21
N PRO A 164 -19.46 -15.54 -50.00
CA PRO A 164 -20.15 -15.20 -51.24
C PRO A 164 -21.32 -14.24 -51.03
N VAL A 165 -21.54 -13.32 -51.99
CA VAL A 165 -22.61 -12.30 -51.92
C VAL A 165 -24.01 -12.91 -51.73
N LYS A 166 -24.22 -14.14 -52.20
CA LYS A 166 -25.49 -14.88 -52.05
C LYS A 166 -25.79 -15.32 -50.61
N GLU A 167 -24.77 -15.42 -49.77
CA GLU A 167 -24.87 -15.84 -48.36
C GLU A 167 -24.89 -14.64 -47.40
N LEU A 168 -24.50 -13.44 -47.85
CA LEU A 168 -24.58 -12.20 -47.04
C LEU A 168 -25.95 -11.97 -46.36
N PRO A 169 -27.11 -12.19 -47.01
CA PRO A 169 -28.41 -11.87 -46.40
C PRO A 169 -28.78 -12.75 -45.20
N THR A 170 -28.09 -13.89 -44.99
CA THR A 170 -28.32 -14.79 -43.84
C THR A 170 -27.33 -14.57 -42.70
N ILE A 171 -26.36 -13.66 -42.87
CA ILE A 171 -25.38 -13.32 -41.84
C ILE A 171 -25.98 -12.32 -40.85
N ARG A 172 -26.05 -12.70 -39.57
CA ARG A 172 -26.34 -11.76 -38.47
C ARG A 172 -25.03 -11.17 -37.95
N ALA A 173 -24.99 -9.85 -37.77
CA ALA A 173 -23.91 -9.19 -37.04
C ALA A 173 -24.04 -9.44 -35.53
N ASP A 174 -23.42 -10.52 -35.03
CA ASP A 174 -23.49 -10.96 -33.63
C ASP A 174 -22.26 -10.60 -32.80
N ARG A 175 -21.15 -10.18 -33.42
CA ARG A 175 -19.88 -9.88 -32.73
C ARG A 175 -19.68 -8.41 -32.48
N ARG A 176 -19.18 -8.10 -31.27
CA ARG A 176 -18.85 -6.75 -30.85
C ARG A 176 -17.60 -6.28 -31.57
N LEU A 177 -17.68 -5.10 -32.19
CA LEU A 177 -16.54 -4.37 -32.73
C LEU A 177 -16.31 -3.11 -31.89
N ILE A 178 -15.05 -2.88 -31.51
CA ILE A 178 -14.60 -1.74 -30.73
C ILE A 178 -13.62 -0.94 -31.60
N GLY A 179 -14.09 0.19 -32.14
CA GLY A 179 -13.21 1.19 -32.73
C GLY A 179 -12.56 2.03 -31.66
N THR A 180 -11.24 2.19 -31.69
CA THR A 180 -10.51 3.07 -30.78
C THR A 180 -9.24 3.60 -31.42
N TRP A 181 -8.52 4.47 -30.71
CA TRP A 181 -7.18 4.88 -31.11
C TRP A 181 -6.13 3.98 -30.47
N SER A 182 -5.13 3.51 -31.21
CA SER A 182 -4.00 2.77 -30.62
C SER A 182 -2.93 3.71 -30.08
N ALA A 183 -2.46 4.64 -30.92
CA ALA A 183 -1.38 5.57 -30.64
C ALA A 183 -1.50 6.85 -31.49
N LYS A 184 -2.70 7.43 -31.54
CA LYS A 184 -3.03 8.60 -32.34
C LYS A 184 -2.20 9.80 -31.91
N THR A 185 -1.53 10.41 -32.88
CA THR A 185 -0.95 11.76 -32.71
C THR A 185 -2.01 12.79 -33.05
N ILE A 186 -2.33 13.67 -32.11
CA ILE A 186 -3.21 14.81 -32.31
C ILE A 186 -2.39 16.12 -32.29
N ALA A 187 -2.82 17.09 -33.09
CA ALA A 187 -2.34 18.46 -33.00
C ALA A 187 -3.04 19.17 -31.83
N LEU A 188 -2.31 20.03 -31.12
CA LEU A 188 -2.82 20.81 -30.00
C LEU A 188 -3.05 22.28 -30.40
N PRO A 189 -3.95 23.01 -29.71
CA PRO A 189 -4.19 24.43 -29.99
C PRO A 189 -2.97 25.35 -29.79
N ASP A 190 -1.98 24.92 -29.02
CA ASP A 190 -0.71 25.63 -28.79
C ASP A 190 0.36 25.36 -29.88
N GLY A 191 0.02 24.57 -30.91
CA GLY A 191 0.94 24.14 -31.97
C GLY A 191 1.78 22.91 -31.62
N GLY A 192 1.64 22.36 -30.40
CA GLY A 192 2.26 21.11 -30.00
C GLY A 192 1.59 19.86 -30.60
N THR A 193 2.17 18.70 -30.32
CA THR A 193 1.59 17.39 -30.67
C THR A 193 1.49 16.50 -29.43
N PHE A 194 0.38 15.78 -29.28
CA PHE A 194 0.17 14.83 -28.19
C PHE A 194 -0.14 13.44 -28.73
N VAL A 195 0.55 12.41 -28.23
CA VAL A 195 0.33 11.02 -28.63
C VAL A 195 -0.50 10.32 -27.58
N THR A 196 -1.67 9.80 -27.96
CA THR A 196 -2.67 9.25 -27.04
C THR A 196 -3.38 8.03 -27.62
N GLY A 197 -4.02 7.20 -26.79
CA GLY A 197 -4.71 6.01 -27.25
C GLY A 197 -4.80 4.90 -26.20
N ILE A 198 -5.43 3.79 -26.59
CA ILE A 198 -5.83 2.69 -25.71
C ILE A 198 -4.63 2.01 -25.03
N GLY A 199 -3.47 1.96 -25.69
CA GLY A 199 -2.25 1.41 -25.09
C GLY A 199 -1.74 2.22 -23.88
N LYS A 200 -2.08 3.51 -23.80
CA LYS A 200 -1.75 4.37 -22.65
C LYS A 200 -2.88 4.44 -21.63
N THR A 201 -4.15 4.47 -22.06
CA THR A 201 -5.28 4.48 -21.12
C THR A 201 -5.55 3.11 -20.51
N ASN A 202 -5.16 2.01 -21.14
CA ASN A 202 -5.44 0.66 -20.67
C ASN A 202 -4.13 -0.16 -20.69
N PRO A 203 -3.11 0.20 -19.88
CA PRO A 203 -1.80 -0.46 -19.91
C PRO A 203 -1.83 -1.93 -19.46
N TRP A 204 -2.96 -2.40 -18.92
CA TRP A 204 -3.21 -3.80 -18.58
C TRP A 204 -3.74 -4.63 -19.77
N TRP A 205 -4.16 -4.00 -20.87
CA TRP A 205 -4.56 -4.69 -22.10
C TRP A 205 -3.31 -5.23 -22.81
N ARG A 206 -3.15 -6.56 -22.81
CA ARG A 206 -1.99 -7.23 -23.41
C ARG A 206 -2.33 -7.62 -24.84
N VAL A 207 -1.48 -7.24 -25.79
CA VAL A 207 -1.58 -7.70 -27.16
C VAL A 207 -0.37 -8.58 -27.46
N ASP A 208 -0.61 -9.85 -27.78
CA ASP A 208 0.39 -10.70 -28.42
C ASP A 208 0.48 -10.28 -29.90
N GLY A 209 1.69 -9.97 -30.38
CA GLY A 209 1.88 -9.25 -31.65
C GLY A 209 2.01 -7.73 -31.46
N GLN A 210 1.26 -6.94 -32.23
CA GLN A 210 1.29 -5.47 -32.20
C GLN A 210 -0.11 -4.86 -32.29
N TRP A 211 -0.27 -3.68 -31.68
CA TRP A 211 -1.43 -2.83 -31.95
C TRP A 211 -1.48 -2.42 -33.43
N PHE A 212 -2.69 -2.32 -33.99
CA PHE A 212 -2.93 -1.74 -35.31
C PHE A 212 -2.44 -0.29 -35.40
N LYS A 213 -2.15 0.21 -36.60
CA LYS A 213 -1.97 1.64 -36.84
C LYS A 213 -3.30 2.33 -37.10
N ASP A 214 -3.47 3.55 -36.57
CA ASP A 214 -4.72 4.32 -36.65
C ASP A 214 -5.12 4.77 -38.07
N ASP A 215 -4.22 4.62 -39.04
CA ASP A 215 -4.36 4.98 -40.45
C ASP A 215 -4.27 3.78 -41.42
N ALA A 216 -4.27 2.54 -40.90
CA ALA A 216 -4.16 1.31 -41.69
C ALA A 216 -5.40 0.40 -41.58
N ASP A 217 -5.62 -0.42 -42.62
CA ASP A 217 -6.63 -1.49 -42.61
C ASP A 217 -6.13 -2.69 -41.77
N GLU A 218 -5.95 -2.48 -40.47
CA GLU A 218 -5.40 -3.44 -39.50
C GLU A 218 -6.38 -3.69 -38.35
N CYS A 219 -6.30 -4.85 -37.71
CA CYS A 219 -7.14 -5.21 -36.56
C CYS A 219 -6.42 -6.09 -35.53
N VAL A 220 -6.92 -6.04 -34.31
CA VAL A 220 -6.55 -6.92 -33.19
C VAL A 220 -7.80 -7.72 -32.79
N LEU A 221 -7.67 -9.04 -32.59
CA LEU A 221 -8.78 -9.89 -32.17
C LEU A 221 -8.69 -10.23 -30.69
N GLY A 222 -9.79 -10.13 -29.94
CA GLY A 222 -9.87 -10.67 -28.60
C GLY A 222 -9.61 -12.18 -28.56
N ARG A 223 -8.94 -12.66 -27.50
CA ARG A 223 -8.49 -14.06 -27.36
C ARG A 223 -9.62 -15.08 -27.42
N LYS A 224 -10.79 -14.79 -26.83
CA LYS A 224 -11.96 -15.69 -26.87
C LYS A 224 -12.54 -15.74 -28.28
N LEU A 225 -12.73 -14.59 -28.93
CA LEU A 225 -13.21 -14.51 -30.32
C LEU A 225 -12.26 -15.26 -31.27
N ALA A 226 -10.95 -14.98 -31.21
CA ALA A 226 -9.93 -15.65 -32.00
C ALA A 226 -9.94 -17.17 -31.82
N SER A 227 -10.19 -17.66 -30.60
CA SER A 227 -10.32 -19.11 -30.32
C SER A 227 -11.62 -19.74 -30.82
N SER A 228 -12.69 -18.95 -30.96
CA SER A 228 -14.02 -19.40 -31.41
C SER A 228 -14.17 -19.46 -32.93
N LEU A 229 -13.26 -18.81 -33.68
CA LEU A 229 -13.32 -18.79 -35.14
C LEU A 229 -12.99 -20.18 -35.73
N PRO A 230 -13.66 -20.62 -36.81
CA PRO A 230 -13.62 -22.01 -37.28
C PRO A 230 -12.23 -22.61 -37.50
N ASN A 231 -11.28 -21.83 -38.04
CA ASN A 231 -9.92 -22.32 -38.28
C ASN A 231 -9.21 -22.74 -36.98
N PHE A 232 -9.37 -21.97 -35.90
CA PHE A 232 -8.72 -22.25 -34.63
C PHE A 232 -9.25 -23.53 -33.98
N ALA A 233 -10.57 -23.77 -34.07
CA ALA A 233 -11.22 -24.99 -33.60
C ALA A 233 -10.85 -26.25 -34.42
N GLN A 234 -10.51 -26.09 -35.70
CA GLN A 234 -10.08 -27.19 -36.59
C GLN A 234 -8.55 -27.44 -36.56
N GLY A 235 -7.81 -26.82 -35.65
CA GLY A 235 -6.36 -26.98 -35.50
C GLY A 235 -5.50 -26.12 -36.44
N ILE A 236 -6.12 -25.35 -37.33
CA ILE A 236 -5.43 -24.37 -38.19
C ILE A 236 -5.31 -23.06 -37.39
N LYS A 237 -4.21 -22.91 -36.64
CA LYS A 237 -3.96 -21.69 -35.88
C LYS A 237 -3.92 -20.47 -36.80
N LEU A 238 -4.77 -19.48 -36.49
CA LEU A 238 -4.69 -18.11 -37.00
C LEU A 238 -3.26 -17.58 -36.83
N LYS A 239 -2.73 -16.94 -37.87
CA LYS A 239 -1.38 -16.37 -37.91
C LYS A 239 -1.44 -14.85 -37.98
N MET A 240 -0.44 -14.21 -37.40
CA MET A 240 -0.25 -12.77 -37.59
C MET A 240 -0.05 -12.46 -39.07
N GLY A 241 -0.83 -11.53 -39.60
CA GLY A 241 -0.91 -11.22 -41.03
C GLY A 241 -2.08 -11.85 -41.79
N ASP A 242 -2.84 -12.77 -41.19
CA ASP A 242 -4.08 -13.29 -41.80
C ASP A 242 -5.10 -12.16 -42.03
N THR A 243 -5.96 -12.32 -43.05
CA THR A 243 -7.01 -11.34 -43.38
C THR A 243 -8.34 -11.69 -42.71
N ILE A 244 -8.89 -10.72 -41.96
CA ILE A 244 -10.19 -10.78 -41.32
C ILE A 244 -11.17 -9.95 -42.14
N TYR A 245 -12.30 -10.55 -42.52
CA TYR A 245 -13.37 -9.90 -43.26
C TYR A 245 -14.50 -9.51 -42.31
N LEU A 246 -14.82 -8.22 -42.27
CA LEU A 246 -15.90 -7.66 -41.48
C LEU A 246 -17.09 -7.28 -42.36
N TYR A 247 -18.28 -7.60 -41.87
CA TYR A 247 -19.56 -7.29 -42.48
C TYR A 247 -20.40 -6.48 -41.48
N ALA A 248 -20.89 -5.32 -41.90
CA ALA A 248 -21.82 -4.51 -41.11
C ALA A 248 -23.17 -5.22 -40.94
N ASP A 249 -24.03 -4.75 -40.04
CA ASP A 249 -25.35 -5.35 -39.88
C ASP A 249 -26.25 -5.13 -41.10
N SER A 250 -27.10 -6.13 -41.34
CA SER A 250 -28.08 -6.36 -42.40
C SER A 250 -29.12 -5.24 -42.67
N SER A 251 -29.04 -4.10 -41.98
CA SER A 251 -29.83 -2.90 -42.29
C SER A 251 -29.23 -2.05 -43.41
N VAL A 252 -27.98 -2.31 -43.82
CA VAL A 252 -27.40 -1.77 -45.06
C VAL A 252 -27.88 -2.63 -46.23
N ASP A 253 -28.54 -2.00 -47.21
CA ASP A 253 -29.07 -2.70 -48.38
C ASP A 253 -27.93 -3.28 -49.24
N TRP A 254 -27.67 -4.58 -49.07
CA TRP A 254 -26.62 -5.32 -49.77
C TRP A 254 -26.80 -5.35 -51.30
N GLN A 255 -27.97 -4.97 -51.83
CA GLN A 255 -28.18 -4.78 -53.27
C GLN A 255 -27.30 -3.65 -53.85
N SER A 256 -26.80 -2.74 -53.01
CA SER A 256 -25.93 -1.62 -53.39
C SER A 256 -24.44 -2.00 -53.61
N GLY A 257 -24.05 -3.26 -53.44
CA GLY A 257 -22.68 -3.71 -53.70
C GLY A 257 -21.66 -3.37 -52.60
N ALA A 258 -22.12 -3.22 -51.35
CA ALA A 258 -21.25 -3.05 -50.19
C ALA A 258 -20.23 -4.20 -50.08
N ARG A 259 -18.95 -3.87 -50.23
CA ARG A 259 -17.84 -4.84 -50.11
C ARG A 259 -17.50 -5.10 -48.65
N PRO A 260 -17.12 -6.33 -48.25
CA PRO A 260 -16.59 -6.58 -46.92
C PRO A 260 -15.34 -5.74 -46.66
N MET A 261 -15.15 -5.34 -45.41
CA MET A 261 -13.93 -4.66 -45.00
C MET A 261 -12.89 -5.72 -44.64
N ALA A 262 -11.85 -5.82 -45.46
CA ALA A 262 -10.74 -6.74 -45.26
C ALA A 262 -9.66 -6.05 -44.43
N LEU A 263 -9.41 -6.55 -43.22
CA LEU A 263 -8.41 -6.02 -42.29
C LEU A 263 -7.31 -7.06 -42.05
N ARG A 264 -6.07 -6.60 -41.89
CA ARG A 264 -4.94 -7.46 -41.53
C ARG A 264 -4.85 -7.67 -40.02
N LEU A 265 -4.78 -8.92 -39.57
CA LEU A 265 -4.54 -9.25 -38.17
C LEU A 265 -3.11 -8.86 -37.74
N THR A 266 -2.97 -7.96 -36.77
CA THR A 266 -1.68 -7.55 -36.21
C THR A 266 -1.41 -8.09 -34.81
N GLY A 267 -2.44 -8.49 -34.07
CA GLY A 267 -2.29 -9.03 -32.73
C GLY A 267 -3.53 -9.73 -32.15
N ILE A 268 -3.33 -10.41 -31.03
CA ILE A 268 -4.38 -11.04 -30.22
C ILE A 268 -4.44 -10.33 -28.86
N LEU A 269 -5.59 -9.77 -28.51
CA LEU A 269 -5.84 -9.05 -27.28
C LEU A 269 -6.29 -9.99 -26.15
N ASP A 270 -5.71 -9.79 -24.97
CA ASP A 270 -6.09 -10.41 -23.71
C ASP A 270 -6.35 -9.32 -22.65
N THR A 271 -7.61 -9.18 -22.23
CA THR A 271 -8.05 -8.24 -21.18
C THR A 271 -8.54 -8.93 -19.91
N ASP A 272 -8.71 -10.27 -19.97
CA ASP A 272 -9.48 -11.09 -19.02
C ASP A 272 -10.94 -10.60 -18.85
N GLY A 273 -11.46 -9.93 -19.88
CA GLY A 273 -12.72 -9.17 -19.84
C GLY A 273 -13.73 -9.60 -20.89
N ALA A 274 -14.65 -8.68 -21.19
CA ALA A 274 -15.65 -8.84 -22.25
C ALA A 274 -15.10 -8.45 -23.63
N GLU A 275 -13.97 -7.74 -23.67
CA GLU A 275 -13.29 -7.33 -24.91
C GLU A 275 -12.52 -8.49 -25.55
N ASP A 276 -12.26 -9.56 -24.81
CA ASP A 276 -11.73 -10.82 -25.33
C ASP A 276 -12.64 -11.47 -26.39
N ASP A 277 -13.94 -11.13 -26.46
CA ASP A 277 -14.88 -11.61 -27.50
C ASP A 277 -15.19 -10.54 -28.57
N ALA A 278 -14.33 -9.53 -28.71
CA ALA A 278 -14.50 -8.42 -29.64
C ALA A 278 -13.41 -8.36 -30.72
N VAL A 279 -13.73 -7.70 -31.84
CA VAL A 279 -12.74 -7.21 -32.81
C VAL A 279 -12.37 -5.77 -32.44
N VAL A 280 -11.10 -5.45 -32.30
CA VAL A 280 -10.63 -4.09 -32.02
C VAL A 280 -9.92 -3.52 -33.24
N VAL A 281 -10.32 -2.31 -33.64
CA VAL A 281 -9.94 -1.68 -34.91
C VAL A 281 -9.65 -0.18 -34.72
N PRO A 282 -8.99 0.49 -35.68
CA PRO A 282 -8.94 1.94 -35.75
C PRO A 282 -10.34 2.57 -35.67
N LEU A 283 -10.46 3.66 -34.91
CA LEU A 283 -11.74 4.37 -34.72
C LEU A 283 -12.44 4.71 -36.05
N ALA A 284 -11.67 5.15 -37.06
CA ALA A 284 -12.17 5.49 -38.39
C ALA A 284 -12.88 4.31 -39.10
N ILE A 285 -12.44 3.07 -38.87
CA ILE A 285 -13.09 1.87 -39.42
C ILE A 285 -14.43 1.62 -38.73
N ALA A 286 -14.50 1.72 -37.40
CA ALA A 286 -15.76 1.60 -36.68
C ALA A 286 -16.76 2.72 -37.04
N GLN A 287 -16.26 3.96 -37.20
CA GLN A 287 -17.06 5.10 -37.66
C GLN A 287 -17.67 4.85 -39.04
N LYS A 288 -16.88 4.31 -39.97
CA LYS A 288 -17.35 3.93 -41.31
C LYS A 288 -18.38 2.78 -41.26
N LEU A 289 -18.14 1.75 -40.45
CA LEU A 289 -19.05 0.60 -40.29
C LEU A 289 -20.36 0.97 -39.56
N ALA A 290 -20.33 1.94 -38.64
CA ALA A 290 -21.50 2.40 -37.90
C ALA A 290 -22.29 3.53 -38.61
N GLY A 291 -21.77 4.07 -39.73
CA GLY A 291 -22.35 5.26 -40.38
C GLY A 291 -22.23 6.54 -39.55
N ARG A 292 -21.17 6.66 -38.73
CA ARG A 292 -20.93 7.75 -37.77
C ARG A 292 -19.55 8.40 -37.98
N PRO A 293 -19.32 9.11 -39.10
CA PRO A 293 -18.03 9.75 -39.37
C PRO A 293 -17.68 10.80 -38.31
N SER A 294 -16.41 10.83 -37.89
CA SER A 294 -15.86 11.81 -36.92
C SER A 294 -16.60 11.85 -35.57
N GLN A 295 -17.23 10.74 -35.18
CA GLN A 295 -17.99 10.60 -33.95
C GLN A 295 -17.48 9.43 -33.10
N TYR A 296 -17.63 9.54 -31.78
CA TYR A 296 -17.40 8.46 -30.82
C TYR A 296 -18.57 8.41 -29.83
N ARG A 297 -18.62 7.38 -28.97
CA ARG A 297 -19.65 7.28 -27.91
C ARG A 297 -19.07 7.33 -26.50
N LYS A 298 -17.99 6.59 -26.24
CA LYS A 298 -17.31 6.58 -24.93
C LYS A 298 -15.94 7.18 -25.08
N LEU A 299 -15.42 7.81 -24.05
CA LEU A 299 -14.04 8.29 -24.02
C LEU A 299 -13.43 7.96 -22.67
N TYR A 300 -12.42 7.10 -22.69
CA TYR A 300 -11.66 6.74 -21.50
C TYR A 300 -10.56 7.78 -21.30
N VAL A 301 -10.43 8.31 -20.09
CA VAL A 301 -9.37 9.28 -19.73
C VAL A 301 -8.57 8.74 -18.54
N SER A 302 -7.25 8.85 -18.66
CA SER A 302 -6.28 8.53 -17.61
C SER A 302 -5.62 9.82 -17.14
N ALA A 303 -5.93 10.20 -15.89
CA ALA A 303 -5.42 11.41 -15.27
C ALA A 303 -4.61 11.12 -13.99
N LEU A 304 -3.48 11.80 -13.80
CA LEU A 304 -2.69 11.75 -12.58
C LEU A 304 -3.40 12.53 -11.47
N THR A 305 -3.96 11.82 -10.49
CA THR A 305 -4.78 12.40 -9.43
C THR A 305 -4.20 12.19 -8.03
N LYS A 306 -4.45 13.15 -7.14
CA LYS A 306 -4.33 12.94 -5.69
C LYS A 306 -5.52 12.10 -5.20
N PRO A 307 -5.33 11.10 -4.31
CA PRO A 307 -6.42 10.38 -3.67
C PRO A 307 -7.43 11.31 -3.00
N GLU A 308 -8.73 11.00 -3.13
CA GLU A 308 -9.79 11.80 -2.52
C GLU A 308 -9.81 11.63 -1.00
N ASP A 309 -9.77 12.77 -0.31
CA ASP A 309 -9.98 12.88 1.13
C ASP A 309 -11.45 13.21 1.45
N ALA A 310 -11.81 13.25 2.73
CA ALA A 310 -13.18 13.57 3.16
C ALA A 310 -13.63 14.98 2.72
N PHE A 311 -12.68 15.87 2.37
CA PHE A 311 -12.98 17.19 1.83
C PHE A 311 -13.45 17.11 0.37
N ALA A 312 -12.73 16.37 -0.49
CA ALA A 312 -13.05 16.23 -1.91
C ALA A 312 -14.29 15.37 -2.21
N LYS A 313 -14.70 14.49 -1.28
CA LYS A 313 -15.91 13.64 -1.43
C LYS A 313 -17.25 14.38 -1.18
N ARG A 314 -17.21 15.64 -0.75
CA ARG A 314 -18.41 16.49 -0.58
C ARG A 314 -18.85 17.05 -1.96
N ASP A 315 -20.15 17.32 -2.12
CA ASP A 315 -20.65 17.97 -3.35
C ASP A 315 -20.04 19.37 -3.51
N SER A 316 -19.34 19.59 -4.63
CA SER A 316 -18.66 20.85 -4.92
C SER A 316 -19.61 22.05 -5.03
N LYS A 317 -20.91 21.81 -5.28
CA LYS A 317 -21.96 22.84 -5.25
C LYS A 317 -22.22 23.42 -3.86
N THR A 318 -21.74 22.77 -2.80
CA THR A 318 -21.93 23.20 -1.40
C THR A 318 -20.72 23.94 -0.82
N PHE A 319 -19.66 24.14 -1.61
CA PHE A 319 -18.44 24.79 -1.15
C PHE A 319 -18.58 26.31 -1.02
N THR A 320 -17.97 26.86 0.03
CA THR A 320 -17.64 28.29 0.09
C THR A 320 -16.61 28.64 -1.00
N PRO A 321 -16.46 29.91 -1.43
CA PRO A 321 -15.51 30.29 -2.48
C PRO A 321 -14.08 29.80 -2.23
N ALA A 322 -13.58 29.94 -1.00
CA ALA A 322 -12.23 29.48 -0.64
C ALA A 322 -12.08 27.93 -0.63
N GLU A 323 -13.16 27.20 -0.36
CA GLU A 323 -13.16 25.73 -0.49
C GLU A 323 -13.25 25.31 -1.98
N TYR A 324 -14.03 26.03 -2.78
CA TYR A 324 -14.11 25.81 -4.21
C TYR A 324 -12.75 26.02 -4.88
N ASP A 325 -12.09 27.14 -4.61
CA ASP A 325 -10.73 27.44 -5.10
C ASP A 325 -9.74 26.34 -4.68
N ARG A 326 -9.78 25.90 -3.41
CA ARG A 326 -8.93 24.81 -2.92
C ARG A 326 -9.20 23.50 -3.67
N TRP A 327 -10.45 23.14 -3.91
CA TRP A 327 -10.82 21.91 -4.62
C TRP A 327 -10.43 21.98 -6.10
N PHE A 328 -10.71 23.10 -6.78
CA PHE A 328 -10.39 23.34 -8.18
C PHE A 328 -8.87 23.32 -8.42
N CYS A 329 -8.10 23.96 -7.53
CA CYS A 329 -6.64 24.04 -7.58
C CYS A 329 -5.91 22.88 -6.88
N THR A 330 -6.63 21.81 -6.47
CA THR A 330 -6.02 20.51 -6.10
C THR A 330 -6.36 19.46 -7.16
N PRO A 331 -5.42 18.57 -7.57
CA PRO A 331 -5.68 17.58 -8.63
C PRO A 331 -6.48 16.37 -8.09
N TYR A 332 -7.67 16.63 -7.55
CA TYR A 332 -8.63 15.58 -7.22
C TYR A 332 -9.28 15.05 -8.50
N ILE A 333 -9.70 13.79 -8.49
CA ILE A 333 -10.36 13.19 -9.66
C ILE A 333 -11.69 13.88 -10.00
N SER A 334 -12.40 14.39 -8.99
CA SER A 334 -13.63 15.18 -9.13
C SER A 334 -13.40 16.57 -9.75
N SER A 335 -12.31 17.27 -9.43
CA SER A 335 -12.02 18.59 -10.03
C SER A 335 -11.55 18.47 -11.49
N ILE A 336 -10.79 17.42 -11.82
CA ILE A 336 -10.45 17.09 -13.22
C ILE A 336 -11.71 16.69 -14.01
N ALA A 337 -12.57 15.82 -13.45
CA ALA A 337 -13.82 15.42 -14.09
C ALA A 337 -14.73 16.62 -14.42
N PHE A 338 -14.84 17.57 -13.48
CA PHE A 338 -15.60 18.80 -13.66
C PHE A 338 -15.05 19.67 -14.80
N GLN A 339 -13.73 19.90 -14.87
CA GLN A 339 -13.12 20.67 -15.96
C GLN A 339 -13.31 19.99 -17.33
N ILE A 340 -13.20 18.65 -17.40
CA ILE A 340 -13.49 17.89 -18.62
C ILE A 340 -14.95 18.10 -19.06
N GLN A 341 -15.89 18.12 -18.12
CA GLN A 341 -17.31 18.37 -18.43
C GLN A 341 -17.58 19.81 -18.88
N GLN A 342 -16.75 20.78 -18.48
CA GLN A 342 -16.84 22.17 -18.94
C GLN A 342 -16.34 22.33 -20.39
N GLU A 343 -15.24 21.69 -20.77
CA GLU A 343 -14.70 21.76 -22.15
C GLU A 343 -15.40 20.83 -23.15
N LEU A 344 -16.03 19.74 -22.68
CA LEU A 344 -16.79 18.80 -23.50
C LEU A 344 -18.30 18.93 -23.20
N PRO A 345 -19.02 19.90 -23.83
CA PRO A 345 -20.43 20.14 -23.56
C PRO A 345 -21.31 18.94 -23.96
N GLY A 346 -22.41 18.73 -23.23
CA GLY A 346 -23.31 17.59 -23.46
C GLY A 346 -22.75 16.24 -23.02
N THR A 347 -21.66 16.23 -22.24
CA THR A 347 -21.10 15.00 -21.64
C THR A 347 -21.49 14.81 -20.17
N ASP A 348 -21.43 13.55 -19.74
CA ASP A 348 -21.42 13.12 -18.35
C ASP A 348 -20.08 12.43 -18.06
N VAL A 349 -19.36 12.90 -17.05
CA VAL A 349 -18.00 12.45 -16.71
C VAL A 349 -18.03 11.67 -15.41
N ARG A 350 -17.85 10.35 -15.49
CA ARG A 350 -17.93 9.45 -14.33
C ARG A 350 -16.56 8.95 -13.92
N VAL A 351 -16.33 8.91 -12.61
CA VAL A 351 -15.15 8.28 -12.01
C VAL A 351 -15.25 6.77 -12.14
N ILE A 352 -14.27 6.15 -12.78
CA ILE A 352 -14.12 4.69 -12.84
C ILE A 352 -13.60 4.22 -11.48
N ARG A 353 -14.53 4.00 -10.54
CA ARG A 353 -14.25 3.31 -9.29
C ARG A 353 -14.07 1.81 -9.57
N LYS A 354 -12.89 1.42 -10.11
CA LYS A 354 -12.40 0.05 -9.94
C LYS A 354 -12.39 -0.28 -8.44
N VAL A 355 -12.50 -1.56 -8.08
CA VAL A 355 -12.97 -2.09 -6.78
C VAL A 355 -12.01 -1.86 -5.58
N ALA A 356 -11.17 -0.82 -5.65
CA ALA A 356 -10.27 -0.37 -4.60
C ALA A 356 -10.97 -0.02 -3.26
N GLU A 357 -12.26 0.35 -3.26
CA GLU A 357 -13.01 0.55 -2.00
C GLU A 357 -13.40 -0.78 -1.33
N GLY A 358 -13.54 -1.88 -2.08
CA GLY A 358 -13.73 -3.22 -1.54
C GLY A 358 -12.41 -3.85 -1.10
N GLU A 359 -11.40 -3.82 -1.99
CA GLU A 359 -10.07 -4.36 -1.74
C GLU A 359 -9.33 -3.62 -0.63
N GLY A 360 -9.40 -2.28 -0.60
CA GLY A 360 -8.80 -1.45 0.44
C GLY A 360 -9.35 -1.75 1.84
N GLN A 361 -10.64 -2.10 1.96
CA GLN A 361 -11.22 -2.55 3.23
C GLN A 361 -10.74 -3.93 3.64
N VAL A 362 -10.60 -4.88 2.69
CA VAL A 362 -10.02 -6.20 2.96
C VAL A 362 -8.58 -6.06 3.45
N LEU A 363 -7.75 -5.25 2.78
CA LEU A 363 -6.37 -5.03 3.17
C LEU A 363 -6.24 -4.26 4.50
N ALA A 364 -7.15 -3.32 4.79
CA ALA A 364 -7.21 -2.68 6.11
C ALA A 364 -7.49 -3.70 7.24
N ARG A 365 -8.42 -4.65 7.01
CA ARG A 365 -8.72 -5.74 7.95
C ARG A 365 -7.52 -6.69 8.12
N VAL A 366 -6.86 -7.09 7.03
CA VAL A 366 -5.64 -7.92 7.08
C VAL A 366 -4.52 -7.21 7.84
N ARG A 367 -4.27 -5.92 7.56
CA ARG A 367 -3.28 -5.12 8.28
C ARG A 367 -3.61 -4.99 9.77
N MET A 368 -4.88 -4.81 10.13
CA MET A 368 -5.33 -4.80 11.53
C MET A 368 -5.05 -6.13 12.24
N LEU A 369 -5.37 -7.26 11.60
CA LEU A 369 -5.07 -8.60 12.13
C LEU A 369 -3.57 -8.83 12.31
N LEU A 370 -2.74 -8.43 11.34
CA LEU A 370 -1.28 -8.50 11.45
C LEU A 370 -0.74 -7.68 12.63
N TRP A 371 -1.25 -6.46 12.85
CA TRP A 371 -0.86 -5.65 14.00
C TRP A 371 -1.29 -6.26 15.34
N LEU A 372 -2.48 -6.85 15.42
CA LEU A 372 -2.96 -7.56 16.62
C LEU A 372 -2.08 -8.77 16.96
N VAL A 373 -1.78 -9.62 15.97
CA VAL A 373 -0.88 -10.78 16.14
C VAL A 373 0.53 -10.33 16.52
N THR A 374 1.04 -9.27 15.91
CA THR A 374 2.35 -8.69 16.24
C THR A 374 2.39 -8.18 17.68
N GLY A 375 1.35 -7.46 18.12
CA GLY A 375 1.22 -6.97 19.50
C GLY A 375 1.17 -8.11 20.52
N ALA A 376 0.41 -9.17 20.23
CA ALA A 376 0.35 -10.37 21.07
C ALA A 376 1.71 -11.09 21.17
N ALA A 377 2.43 -11.22 20.04
CA ALA A 377 3.76 -11.83 20.00
C ALA A 377 4.81 -11.02 20.79
N LEU A 378 4.78 -9.68 20.67
CA LEU A 378 5.62 -8.78 21.45
C LEU A 378 5.33 -8.87 22.96
N LEU A 379 4.05 -8.95 23.35
CA LEU A 379 3.65 -9.12 24.75
C LEU A 379 4.12 -10.47 25.31
N ALA A 380 3.92 -11.55 24.56
CA ALA A 380 4.38 -12.89 24.94
C ALA A 380 5.90 -12.95 25.11
N ALA A 381 6.66 -12.33 24.19
CA ALA A 381 8.12 -12.20 24.30
C ALA A 381 8.53 -11.38 25.54
N ALA A 382 7.86 -10.26 25.83
CA ALA A 382 8.14 -9.45 27.02
C ALA A 382 7.92 -10.24 28.33
N LEU A 383 6.83 -11.01 28.40
CA LEU A 383 6.52 -11.87 29.54
C LEU A 383 7.53 -13.01 29.70
N ALA A 384 7.94 -13.67 28.61
CA ALA A 384 8.94 -14.72 28.62
C ALA A 384 10.33 -14.20 29.07
N VAL A 385 10.76 -13.04 28.55
CA VAL A 385 11.98 -12.34 29.01
C VAL A 385 11.88 -11.99 30.49
N GLY A 386 10.74 -11.44 30.94
CA GLY A 386 10.52 -11.09 32.35
C GLY A 386 10.59 -12.29 33.29
N ALA A 387 9.96 -13.41 32.92
CA ALA A 387 9.99 -14.65 33.69
C ALA A 387 11.40 -15.25 33.75
N SER A 388 12.11 -15.33 32.61
CA SER A 388 13.48 -15.87 32.58
C SER A 388 14.49 -14.95 33.29
N SER A 389 14.32 -13.63 33.16
CA SER A 389 15.12 -12.64 33.89
C SER A 389 14.90 -12.73 35.41
N ALA A 390 13.65 -12.92 35.86
CA ALA A 390 13.34 -13.15 37.28
C ALA A 390 14.03 -14.42 37.81
N ALA A 391 13.94 -15.54 37.08
CA ALA A 391 14.63 -16.78 37.46
C ALA A 391 16.15 -16.59 37.52
N SER A 392 16.74 -15.98 36.48
CA SER A 392 18.18 -15.69 36.41
C SER A 392 18.66 -14.81 37.57
N VAL A 393 17.90 -13.78 37.95
CA VAL A 393 18.19 -12.91 39.11
C VAL A 393 18.15 -13.69 40.43
N ILE A 394 17.12 -14.51 40.66
CA ILE A 394 16.96 -15.28 41.90
C ILE A 394 18.09 -16.30 42.06
N GLU A 395 18.37 -17.07 41.01
CA GLU A 395 19.45 -18.05 41.02
C GLU A 395 20.86 -17.42 41.05
N ARG A 396 21.00 -16.11 40.80
CA ARG A 396 22.26 -15.35 40.90
C ARG A 396 22.30 -14.44 42.13
N ARG A 397 21.36 -14.59 43.07
CA ARG A 397 21.27 -13.75 44.28
C ARG A 397 22.60 -13.66 45.03
N THR A 398 23.30 -14.79 45.19
CA THR A 398 24.60 -14.87 45.89
C THR A 398 25.74 -14.19 45.13
N GLU A 399 25.83 -14.34 43.79
CA GLU A 399 26.79 -13.60 42.96
C GLU A 399 26.54 -12.08 43.07
N ILE A 400 25.27 -11.65 43.03
CA ILE A 400 24.85 -10.25 43.15
C ILE A 400 25.16 -9.69 44.55
N GLY A 401 24.89 -10.46 45.60
CA GLY A 401 25.21 -10.11 46.99
C GLY A 401 26.72 -9.97 47.21
N LEU A 402 27.53 -10.89 46.67
CA LEU A 402 28.98 -10.83 46.75
C LEU A 402 29.54 -9.60 46.01
N MET A 403 29.06 -9.30 44.79
CA MET A 403 29.47 -8.08 44.07
C MET A 403 29.17 -6.82 44.88
N LYS A 404 27.99 -6.72 45.50
CA LYS A 404 27.63 -5.57 46.36
C LYS A 404 28.47 -5.50 47.64
N ALA A 405 28.76 -6.63 48.28
CA ALA A 405 29.64 -6.69 49.45
C ALA A 405 31.07 -6.23 49.14
N LEU A 406 31.56 -6.51 47.92
CA LEU A 406 32.83 -6.02 47.39
C LEU A 406 32.78 -4.55 46.90
N GLY A 407 31.67 -3.84 47.13
CA GLY A 407 31.53 -2.41 46.84
C GLY A 407 30.93 -2.05 45.48
N ALA A 408 30.39 -3.01 44.71
CA ALA A 408 29.70 -2.70 43.46
C ALA A 408 28.37 -1.97 43.72
N GLY A 409 28.23 -0.74 43.19
CA GLY A 409 27.00 0.03 43.31
C GLY A 409 25.82 -0.60 42.55
N SER A 410 24.60 -0.41 43.07
CA SER A 410 23.37 -0.97 42.48
C SER A 410 23.16 -0.63 41.01
N GLY A 411 23.60 0.57 40.57
CA GLY A 411 23.58 0.96 39.16
C GLY A 411 24.55 0.17 38.29
N THR A 412 25.74 -0.17 38.78
CA THR A 412 26.73 -1.00 38.07
C THR A 412 26.23 -2.42 37.87
N VAL A 413 25.62 -3.02 38.91
CA VAL A 413 24.99 -4.33 38.82
C VAL A 413 23.80 -4.31 37.84
N GLY A 414 22.96 -3.27 37.91
CA GLY A 414 21.84 -3.09 36.98
C GLY A 414 22.29 -2.95 35.52
N PHE A 415 23.35 -2.18 35.27
CA PHE A 415 23.93 -2.02 33.93
C PHE A 415 24.53 -3.32 33.39
N LEU A 416 25.25 -4.09 34.22
CA LEU A 416 25.80 -5.39 33.84
C LEU A 416 24.70 -6.37 33.40
N LEU A 417 23.63 -6.49 34.20
CA LEU A 417 22.48 -7.34 33.88
C LEU A 417 21.73 -6.84 32.64
N ALA A 418 21.54 -5.52 32.49
CA ALA A 418 20.91 -4.95 31.30
C ALA A 418 21.74 -5.19 30.02
N ALA A 419 23.06 -5.07 30.07
CA ALA A 419 23.93 -5.35 28.93
C ALA A 419 23.90 -6.82 28.50
N GLU A 420 23.87 -7.75 29.47
CA GLU A 420 23.71 -9.19 29.22
C GLU A 420 22.37 -9.49 28.50
N GLN A 421 21.28 -8.86 28.94
CA GLN A 421 19.97 -8.97 28.29
C GLN A 421 19.95 -8.31 26.90
N LEU A 422 20.58 -7.15 26.72
CA LEU A 422 20.66 -6.48 25.42
C LEU A 422 21.46 -7.26 24.37
N LEU A 423 22.49 -8.02 24.76
CA LEU A 423 23.15 -8.95 23.85
C LEU A 423 22.24 -10.12 23.45
N LEU A 424 21.44 -10.65 24.38
CA LEU A 424 20.38 -11.63 24.05
C LEU A 424 19.33 -11.01 23.11
N ALA A 425 18.99 -9.74 23.28
CA ALA A 425 18.11 -8.99 22.38
C ALA A 425 18.69 -8.84 20.97
N PHE A 426 19.99 -8.57 20.85
CA PHE A 426 20.66 -8.47 19.55
C PHE A 426 20.73 -9.82 18.83
N VAL A 427 21.16 -10.88 19.52
CA VAL A 427 21.25 -12.24 18.93
C VAL A 427 19.87 -12.80 18.62
N GLY A 428 18.93 -12.72 19.56
CA GLY A 428 17.54 -13.16 19.37
C GLY A 428 16.80 -12.34 18.31
N GLY A 429 17.00 -11.02 18.28
CA GLY A 429 16.43 -10.14 17.26
C GLY A 429 17.00 -10.41 15.87
N GLY A 430 18.30 -10.65 15.73
CA GLY A 430 18.92 -11.04 14.46
C GLY A 430 18.47 -12.41 13.97
N ALA A 431 18.39 -13.41 14.85
CA ALA A 431 17.84 -14.73 14.54
C ALA A 431 16.35 -14.64 14.14
N GLY A 432 15.58 -13.85 14.87
CA GLY A 432 14.17 -13.57 14.56
C GLY A 432 14.00 -12.88 13.21
N TYR A 433 14.84 -11.89 12.88
CA TYR A 433 14.84 -11.27 11.56
C TYR A 433 15.07 -12.29 10.45
N ALA A 434 16.08 -13.15 10.59
CA ALA A 434 16.35 -14.20 9.60
C ALA A 434 15.16 -15.17 9.43
N LEU A 435 14.59 -15.68 10.53
CA LEU A 435 13.42 -16.56 10.52
C LEU A 435 12.19 -15.87 9.92
N GLY A 436 11.96 -14.60 10.26
CA GLY A 436 10.82 -13.82 9.78
C GLY A 436 10.91 -13.47 8.30
N ILE A 437 12.10 -13.20 7.76
CA ILE A 437 12.31 -13.04 6.31
C ILE A 437 12.04 -14.36 5.58
N VAL A 438 12.53 -15.50 6.08
CA VAL A 438 12.25 -16.82 5.48
C VAL A 438 10.74 -17.09 5.46
N LEU A 439 10.05 -16.84 6.57
CA LEU A 439 8.59 -17.00 6.64
C LEU A 439 7.84 -16.03 5.71
N ALA A 440 8.25 -14.75 5.65
CA ALA A 440 7.67 -13.75 4.77
C ALA A 440 7.79 -14.13 3.28
N ARG A 441 8.91 -14.74 2.89
CA ARG A 441 9.12 -15.21 1.51
C ARG A 441 8.26 -16.42 1.16
N LEU A 442 8.23 -17.44 2.04
CA LEU A 442 7.39 -18.62 1.85
C LEU A 442 5.88 -18.28 1.75
N LEU A 443 5.43 -17.30 2.53
CA LEU A 443 4.06 -16.78 2.44
C LEU A 443 3.87 -15.86 1.22
N GLY A 444 4.86 -15.01 0.93
CA GLY A 444 4.85 -14.08 -0.21
C GLY A 444 4.73 -14.76 -1.56
N GLU A 445 5.51 -15.82 -1.80
CA GLU A 445 5.43 -16.59 -3.04
C GLU A 445 4.09 -17.33 -3.18
N LYS A 446 3.60 -17.96 -2.11
CA LYS A 446 2.37 -18.78 -2.16
C LYS A 446 1.07 -17.97 -2.19
N ILE A 447 1.04 -16.80 -1.56
CA ILE A 447 -0.17 -15.97 -1.42
C ILE A 447 -0.18 -14.82 -2.43
N PHE A 448 0.98 -14.23 -2.73
CA PHE A 448 1.12 -13.00 -3.52
C PHE A 448 2.04 -13.15 -4.75
N GLY A 449 2.43 -14.37 -5.11
CA GLY A 449 3.20 -14.68 -6.33
C GLY A 449 4.64 -14.15 -6.38
N ALA A 450 5.13 -13.46 -5.34
CA ALA A 450 6.51 -12.98 -5.28
C ALA A 450 6.99 -12.73 -3.85
N ALA A 451 8.26 -13.06 -3.59
CA ALA A 451 8.95 -12.94 -2.31
C ALA A 451 9.29 -11.48 -1.94
N PRO A 452 9.02 -11.02 -0.69
CA PRO A 452 9.54 -9.75 -0.20
C PRO A 452 11.08 -9.70 -0.17
N GLU A 453 11.64 -8.52 -0.46
CA GLU A 453 13.08 -8.27 -0.38
C GLU A 453 13.54 -7.89 1.04
N PRO A 454 14.77 -8.25 1.46
CA PRO A 454 15.23 -8.01 2.82
C PRO A 454 15.63 -6.54 2.97
N SER A 455 14.80 -5.75 3.66
CA SER A 455 15.09 -4.34 3.93
C SER A 455 16.00 -4.15 5.15
N TRP A 456 17.05 -3.34 4.99
CA TRP A 456 17.93 -2.91 6.09
C TRP A 456 17.20 -2.09 7.15
N ILE A 457 16.19 -1.29 6.74
CA ILE A 457 15.39 -0.48 7.66
C ILE A 457 14.57 -1.40 8.59
N VAL A 458 14.00 -2.48 8.05
CA VAL A 458 13.27 -3.49 8.84
C VAL A 458 14.19 -4.15 9.87
N PHE A 459 15.43 -4.49 9.50
CA PHE A 459 16.40 -5.05 10.45
C PHE A 459 16.67 -4.10 11.64
N LEU A 460 16.93 -2.81 11.38
CA LEU A 460 17.18 -1.83 12.43
C LEU A 460 15.96 -1.64 13.36
N VAL A 461 14.74 -1.59 12.79
CA VAL A 461 13.49 -1.50 13.56
C VAL A 461 13.29 -2.74 14.44
N VAL A 462 13.56 -3.94 13.91
CA VAL A 462 13.42 -5.20 14.65
C VAL A 462 14.43 -5.28 15.81
N ILE A 463 15.68 -4.88 15.61
CA ILE A 463 16.69 -4.82 16.70
C ILE A 463 16.28 -3.78 17.77
N ALA A 464 15.76 -2.63 17.37
CA ALA A 464 15.27 -1.62 18.31
C ALA A 464 14.06 -2.11 19.13
N LEU A 465 13.11 -2.82 18.49
CA LEU A 465 11.97 -3.44 19.16
C LEU A 465 12.42 -4.58 20.09
N ALA A 466 13.37 -5.41 19.68
CA ALA A 466 13.94 -6.47 20.51
C ALA A 466 14.58 -5.89 21.79
N ALA A 467 15.37 -4.82 21.66
CA ALA A 467 15.95 -4.10 22.79
C ALA A 467 14.87 -3.49 23.70
N GLY A 468 13.85 -2.84 23.12
CA GLY A 468 12.74 -2.24 23.87
C GLY A 468 11.92 -3.27 24.67
N VAL A 469 11.49 -4.35 24.02
CA VAL A 469 10.81 -5.50 24.66
C VAL A 469 11.65 -6.07 25.79
N THR A 470 12.96 -6.23 25.56
CA THR A 470 13.87 -6.81 26.54
C THR A 470 14.04 -5.92 27.76
N ILE A 471 14.20 -4.60 27.57
CA ILE A 471 14.26 -3.63 28.67
C ILE A 471 12.94 -3.64 29.45
N LEU A 472 11.79 -3.60 28.77
CA LEU A 472 10.48 -3.56 29.43
C LEU A 472 10.20 -4.84 30.24
N GLY A 473 10.42 -6.02 29.65
CA GLY A 473 10.21 -7.31 30.33
C GLY A 473 11.15 -7.51 31.51
N SER A 474 12.41 -7.12 31.38
CA SER A 474 13.44 -7.29 32.43
C SER A 474 13.45 -6.17 33.49
N ALA A 475 12.75 -5.05 33.28
CA ALA A 475 12.79 -3.88 34.17
C ALA A 475 12.40 -4.19 35.63
N LEU A 476 11.34 -4.99 35.84
CA LEU A 476 10.89 -5.35 37.20
C LEU A 476 11.89 -6.29 37.91
N PRO A 477 12.34 -7.41 37.30
CA PRO A 477 13.43 -8.23 37.85
C PRO A 477 14.72 -7.45 38.17
N LEU A 478 15.21 -6.62 37.25
CA LEU A 478 16.47 -5.87 37.42
C LEU A 478 16.36 -4.80 38.52
N ARG A 479 15.20 -4.15 38.67
CA ARG A 479 14.95 -3.23 39.80
C ARG A 479 15.00 -3.96 41.14
N ARG A 480 14.40 -5.15 41.25
CA ARG A 480 14.48 -5.97 42.48
C ARG A 480 15.93 -6.43 42.76
N ALA A 481 16.65 -6.88 41.72
CA ALA A 481 18.06 -7.26 41.83
C ALA A 481 18.94 -6.12 42.38
N SER A 482 18.70 -4.89 41.92
CA SER A 482 19.47 -3.71 42.34
C SER A 482 19.20 -3.30 43.80
N GLN A 483 18.07 -3.72 44.39
CA GLN A 483 17.67 -3.45 45.77
C GLN A 483 18.13 -4.50 46.80
N TYR A 484 18.57 -5.69 46.37
CA TYR A 484 19.06 -6.74 47.28
C TYR A 484 20.18 -6.27 48.24
N GLU A 485 20.00 -6.54 49.53
CA GLU A 485 21.01 -6.29 50.56
C GLU A 485 22.01 -7.47 50.66
N PRO A 486 23.33 -7.21 50.78
CA PRO A 486 24.32 -8.27 50.79
C PRO A 486 24.31 -9.10 52.09
N ALA A 487 23.93 -8.51 53.22
CA ALA A 487 24.00 -9.14 54.54
C ALA A 487 23.12 -10.41 54.69
N PRO A 488 21.79 -10.39 54.41
CA PRO A 488 20.96 -11.60 54.51
C PRO A 488 21.37 -12.65 53.47
N ILE A 489 21.62 -12.22 52.22
CA ILE A 489 21.97 -13.12 51.10
C ILE A 489 23.23 -13.95 51.37
N LEU A 490 24.24 -13.37 52.02
CA LEU A 490 25.49 -14.07 52.34
C LEU A 490 25.37 -14.97 53.59
N ARG A 491 24.33 -14.79 54.42
CA ARG A 491 23.97 -15.73 55.50
C ARG A 491 23.15 -16.94 55.01
N GLY A 492 22.63 -16.88 53.80
CA GLY A 492 21.75 -17.90 53.22
C GLY A 492 20.25 -17.69 53.50
N GLU A 493 19.88 -16.54 54.08
CA GLU A 493 18.51 -16.11 54.37
C GLU A 493 17.69 -15.82 53.08
#